data_AF-A0A093CUX9-F1
#
_entry.id   AF-A0A093CUX9-F1
#
_cell.length_a   1.000
_cell.length_b   1.000
_cell.length_c   1.000
_cell.angle_alpha   90.00
_cell.angle_beta   90.00
_cell.angle_gamma   90.00
#
_symmetry.space_group_name_H-M   'P 1'
#
loop_
_entity.id
_entity.type
_entity.pdbx_description
1 polymer ?
#
loop_
_entity_poly.entity_id
_entity_poly.type
_entity_poly.pdbx_seq_one_letter_code
_entity_poly.pdbx_strand_id
1 'polypeptide(L)'
;AEYLERRERECEHGYASTFPSVPSPGLQDPKPTRRLSRARKHSGSGSNASIANRSTHNELEKNRRAHLRLCLERLKVLIPLGPDCTRHTTLGLLNKAKAHIKKLEEAERRSQHQLENLEREQRFLKRRLEQLQGPQEIERIRMDSIGSTISSDRSDSER
;
A
#
# COMPACT_ATOMS: atom_id res chain seq x y z
N ALA A 1 -18.72 39.80 34.04
CA ALA A 1 -17.47 39.16 34.48
C ALA A 1 -17.19 37.85 33.72
N GLU A 2 -17.59 37.70 32.45
CA GLU A 2 -17.47 36.42 31.71
C GLU A 2 -16.54 36.47 30.47
N TYR A 3 -15.86 37.59 30.22
CA TYR A 3 -14.95 37.71 29.06
C TYR A 3 -13.46 37.46 29.40
N LEU A 4 -13.12 37.32 30.68
CA LEU A 4 -11.74 37.04 31.12
C LEU A 4 -11.42 35.53 31.16
N GLU A 5 -12.42 34.67 31.38
CA GLU A 5 -12.22 33.20 31.47
C GLU A 5 -11.86 32.52 30.15
N ARG A 6 -12.15 33.15 28.99
CA ARG A 6 -11.80 32.55 27.69
C ARG A 6 -10.30 32.68 27.38
N ARG A 7 -9.61 33.67 27.96
CA ARG A 7 -8.19 33.92 27.70
C ARG A 7 -7.27 33.03 28.54
N GLU A 8 -7.70 32.59 29.71
CA GLU A 8 -6.85 31.78 30.59
C GLU A 8 -6.75 30.31 30.16
N ARG A 9 -7.73 29.77 29.43
CA ARG A 9 -7.71 28.36 28.98
C ARG A 9 -6.81 28.05 27.79
N GLU A 10 -6.23 29.06 27.13
CA GLU A 10 -5.26 28.84 26.02
C GLU A 10 -3.82 28.65 26.52
N CYS A 11 -3.56 28.84 27.82
CA CYS A 11 -2.21 28.82 28.39
C CYS A 11 -1.70 27.43 28.85
N GLU A 12 -2.53 26.38 28.86
CA GLU A 12 -2.15 25.07 29.41
C GLU A 12 -2.18 23.91 28.40
N HIS A 13 -2.35 24.17 27.11
CA HIS A 13 -2.25 23.11 26.10
C HIS A 13 -0.82 23.07 25.54
N GLY A 14 0.01 22.33 26.27
CA GLY A 14 1.44 22.11 26.05
C GLY A 14 1.81 21.34 24.78
N TYR A 15 1.46 21.87 23.61
CA TYR A 15 1.97 21.38 22.31
C TYR A 15 3.18 22.17 21.80
N ALA A 16 3.69 23.13 22.57
CA ALA A 16 4.98 23.79 22.31
C ALA A 16 6.06 23.20 23.22
N SER A 17 6.55 22.01 22.89
CA SER A 17 7.76 21.47 23.52
C SER A 17 8.97 22.22 22.96
N THR A 18 9.48 23.21 23.70
CA THR A 18 10.85 23.69 23.50
C THR A 18 11.78 22.59 24.00
N PHE A 19 12.41 21.86 23.08
CA PHE A 19 13.47 20.91 23.39
C PHE A 19 14.52 21.59 24.31
N PRO A 20 14.79 21.06 25.53
CA PRO A 20 15.92 21.54 26.30
C PRO A 20 17.19 20.95 25.68
N SER A 21 17.96 21.77 24.98
CA SER A 21 19.31 21.40 24.55
C SER A 21 20.18 21.26 25.79
N VAL A 22 20.53 20.03 26.15
CA VAL A 22 21.53 19.72 27.17
C VAL A 22 22.89 20.34 26.79
N PRO A 23 23.63 20.94 27.74
CA PRO A 23 24.97 21.45 27.47
C PRO A 23 25.98 20.30 27.53
N SER A 24 26.58 19.95 26.40
CA SER A 24 27.76 19.08 26.37
C SER A 24 29.02 19.92 26.66
N PRO A 25 29.90 19.52 27.58
CA PRO A 25 31.08 20.29 27.95
C PRO A 25 32.23 20.04 26.97
N GLY A 26 32.79 21.11 26.43
CA GLY A 26 34.06 21.08 25.72
C GLY A 26 33.95 21.46 24.26
N LEU A 27 34.22 22.74 23.97
CA LEU A 27 35.12 23.26 22.94
C LEU A 27 34.83 24.76 22.79
N GLN A 28 35.78 25.58 23.25
CA GLN A 28 35.79 27.02 23.00
C GLN A 28 36.23 27.24 21.55
N ASP A 29 35.45 27.98 20.76
CA ASP A 29 35.98 28.81 19.68
C ASP A 29 34.93 29.80 19.12
N PRO A 30 35.34 30.91 18.46
CA PRO A 30 34.80 32.23 18.71
C PRO A 30 33.66 32.68 17.78
N LYS A 31 32.92 33.68 18.26
CA LYS A 31 31.82 34.41 17.60
C LYS A 31 32.13 34.80 16.13
N PRO A 32 31.12 34.75 15.24
CA PRO A 32 31.03 35.71 14.14
C PRO A 32 30.11 36.87 14.55
N THR A 33 30.66 38.08 14.46
CA THR A 33 29.89 39.32 14.53
C THR A 33 29.23 39.61 13.18
N ARG A 34 28.07 40.28 13.25
CA ARG A 34 27.34 41.00 12.19
C ARG A 34 26.51 40.17 11.20
N ARG A 35 25.18 40.35 11.25
CA ARG A 35 24.49 41.18 10.25
C ARG A 35 23.07 41.61 10.66
N LEU A 36 22.93 42.93 10.73
CA LEU A 36 21.73 43.74 10.43
C LEU A 36 20.50 43.53 11.31
N SER A 37 20.39 44.43 12.28
CA SER A 37 19.15 45.08 12.70
C SER A 37 18.00 44.97 11.69
N ARG A 38 17.04 44.07 11.94
CA ARG A 38 15.70 44.21 11.36
C ARG A 38 14.95 45.27 12.16
N ALA A 39 15.35 46.53 11.98
CA ALA A 39 14.42 47.61 12.16
C ALA A 39 13.31 47.44 11.12
N ARG A 40 12.12 47.03 11.56
CA ARG A 40 10.88 47.39 10.87
C ARG A 40 9.90 47.94 11.89
N LYS A 41 10.13 49.19 12.25
CA LYS A 41 9.02 50.11 12.55
C LYS A 41 8.25 50.30 11.25
N HIS A 42 7.04 49.75 11.18
CA HIS A 42 5.96 50.32 10.36
C HIS A 42 4.65 50.16 11.13
N SER A 43 4.51 51.01 12.14
CA SER A 43 3.22 51.57 12.49
C SER A 43 2.64 52.23 11.23
N GLY A 44 1.53 51.70 10.69
CA GLY A 44 0.68 52.42 9.72
C GLY A 44 0.32 51.72 8.40
N SER A 45 0.94 50.60 8.01
CA SER A 45 0.64 49.90 6.73
C SER A 45 0.56 48.36 6.86
N GLY A 46 0.24 47.86 8.07
CA GLY A 46 0.24 46.44 8.39
C GLY A 46 -1.05 45.68 8.02
N SER A 47 -2.14 46.38 7.70
CA SER A 47 -3.44 45.76 7.46
C SER A 47 -3.51 45.09 6.08
N ASN A 48 -3.17 45.80 4.99
CA ASN A 48 -3.31 45.28 3.63
C ASN A 48 -2.34 44.13 3.31
N ALA A 49 -1.09 44.18 3.80
CA ALA A 49 -0.15 43.07 3.65
C ALA A 49 -0.57 41.84 4.47
N SER A 50 -1.14 42.04 5.68
CA SER A 50 -1.70 40.95 6.49
C SER A 50 -2.92 40.32 5.81
N ILE A 51 -3.82 41.12 5.24
CA ILE A 51 -4.99 40.63 4.49
C ILE A 51 -4.56 39.84 3.25
N ALA A 52 -3.58 40.36 2.48
CA ALA A 52 -3.04 39.64 1.32
C ALA A 52 -2.42 38.30 1.73
N ASN A 53 -1.66 38.25 2.83
CA ASN A 53 -1.09 37.01 3.37
C ASN A 53 -2.15 36.02 3.87
N ARG A 54 -3.25 36.50 4.45
CA ARG A 54 -4.39 35.63 4.83
C ARG A 54 -5.10 35.07 3.61
N SER A 55 -5.24 35.87 2.56
CA SER A 55 -5.85 35.45 1.30
C SER A 55 -5.01 34.37 0.61
N THR A 56 -3.69 34.56 0.51
CA THR A 56 -2.80 33.55 -0.09
C THR A 56 -2.82 32.24 0.71
N HIS A 57 -2.78 32.30 2.03
CA HIS A 57 -2.92 31.13 2.89
C HIS A 57 -4.22 30.37 2.63
N ASN A 58 -5.35 31.07 2.54
CA ASN A 58 -6.66 30.46 2.29
C ASN A 58 -6.74 29.78 0.92
N GLU A 59 -6.17 30.39 -0.12
CA GLU A 59 -6.12 29.78 -1.45
C GLU A 59 -5.26 28.51 -1.46
N LEU A 60 -4.10 28.53 -0.79
CA LEU A 60 -3.26 27.35 -0.65
C LEU A 60 -3.99 26.22 0.11
N GLU A 61 -4.66 26.53 1.21
CA GLU A 61 -5.42 25.52 1.97
C GLU A 61 -6.62 24.98 1.18
N LYS A 62 -7.29 25.84 0.39
CA LYS A 62 -8.37 25.43 -0.51
C LYS A 62 -7.85 24.47 -1.59
N ASN A 63 -6.71 24.77 -2.20
CA ASN A 63 -6.05 23.91 -3.17
C ASN A 63 -5.64 22.57 -2.53
N ARG A 64 -5.01 22.61 -1.35
CA ARG A 64 -4.63 21.41 -0.59
C ARG A 64 -5.85 20.52 -0.29
N ARG A 65 -6.97 21.11 0.13
CA ARG A 65 -8.24 20.38 0.36
C ARG A 65 -8.84 19.81 -0.90
N ALA A 66 -8.75 20.50 -2.03
CA ALA A 66 -9.19 19.99 -3.32
C ALA A 66 -8.38 18.75 -3.73
N HIS A 67 -7.05 18.82 -3.60
CA HIS A 67 -6.16 17.68 -3.85
C HIS A 67 -6.47 16.49 -2.93
N LEU A 68 -6.68 16.74 -1.63
CA LEU A 68 -7.06 15.68 -0.68
C LEU A 68 -8.36 14.98 -1.10
N ARG A 69 -9.39 15.73 -1.52
CA ARG A 69 -10.64 15.14 -2.00
C ARG A 69 -10.41 14.24 -3.21
N LEU A 70 -9.59 14.69 -4.18
CA LEU A 70 -9.22 13.87 -5.35
C LEU A 70 -8.55 12.56 -4.94
N CYS A 71 -7.60 12.60 -4.00
CA CYS A 71 -6.95 11.39 -3.48
C CYS A 71 -7.96 10.43 -2.83
N LEU A 72 -8.92 10.94 -2.06
CA LEU A 72 -9.95 10.13 -1.44
C LEU A 72 -10.92 9.53 -2.46
N GLU A 73 -11.31 10.27 -3.50
CA GLU A 73 -12.12 9.72 -4.60
C GLU A 73 -11.40 8.59 -5.34
N ARG A 74 -10.11 8.78 -5.66
CA ARG A 74 -9.29 7.71 -6.26
C ARG A 74 -9.21 6.48 -5.36
N LEU A 75 -9.04 6.68 -4.05
CA LEU A 75 -9.02 5.59 -3.09
C LEU A 75 -10.35 4.82 -3.07
N LYS A 76 -11.49 5.50 -3.16
CA LYS A 76 -12.81 4.84 -3.16
C LYS A 76 -12.96 3.81 -4.26
N VAL A 77 -12.43 4.08 -5.45
CA VAL A 77 -12.49 3.17 -6.61
C VAL A 77 -11.68 1.90 -6.39
N LEU A 78 -10.58 1.98 -5.61
CA LEU A 78 -9.69 0.85 -5.34
C LEU A 78 -10.19 -0.07 -4.22
N ILE A 79 -11.09 0.43 -3.36
CA ILE A 79 -11.58 -0.33 -2.21
C ILE A 79 -12.94 -0.98 -2.57
N PRO A 80 -13.15 -2.27 -2.27
CA PRO A 80 -14.44 -2.92 -2.43
C PRO A 80 -15.40 -2.41 -1.36
N LEU A 81 -16.12 -1.33 -1.66
CA LEU A 81 -16.95 -0.64 -0.66
C LEU A 81 -18.36 -1.23 -0.49
N GLY A 82 -18.82 -2.04 -1.46
CA GLY A 82 -20.17 -2.61 -1.50
C GLY A 82 -21.25 -1.58 -1.90
N PRO A 83 -22.46 -2.00 -2.29
CA PRO A 83 -23.55 -1.07 -2.62
C PRO A 83 -24.15 -0.37 -1.38
N ASP A 84 -23.94 -0.91 -0.18
CA ASP A 84 -24.62 -0.45 1.06
C ASP A 84 -23.95 0.74 1.74
N CYS A 85 -22.82 1.22 1.23
CA CYS A 85 -22.15 2.40 1.74
C CYS A 85 -22.69 3.68 1.08
N THR A 86 -23.98 3.92 1.26
CA THR A 86 -24.67 5.14 0.81
C THR A 86 -24.05 6.43 1.36
N ARG A 87 -23.26 6.34 2.45
CA ARG A 87 -22.47 7.45 2.99
C ARG A 87 -21.04 7.02 3.34
N HIS A 88 -20.06 7.59 2.64
CA HIS A 88 -18.64 7.38 2.95
C HIS A 88 -18.10 8.49 3.84
N THR A 89 -17.64 8.12 5.04
CA THR A 89 -16.81 9.01 5.87
C THR A 89 -15.33 8.78 5.54
N THR A 90 -14.49 9.81 5.71
CA THR A 90 -13.04 9.67 5.48
C THR A 90 -12.44 8.58 6.37
N LEU A 91 -12.80 8.55 7.65
CA LEU A 91 -12.32 7.53 8.58
C LEU A 91 -12.77 6.12 8.18
N GLY A 92 -14.04 5.95 7.80
CA GLY A 92 -14.56 4.66 7.35
C GLY A 92 -13.85 4.14 6.10
N LEU A 93 -13.55 5.03 5.14
CA LEU A 93 -12.79 4.69 3.95
C LEU A 93 -11.37 4.23 4.30
N LEU A 94 -10.66 4.96 5.17
CA LEU A 94 -9.30 4.60 5.59
C LEU A 94 -9.25 3.27 6.34
N ASN A 95 -10.23 3.01 7.23
CA ASN A 95 -10.33 1.74 7.95
C ASN A 95 -10.60 0.57 6.99
N LYS A 96 -11.52 0.74 6.02
CA LYS A 96 -11.78 -0.27 4.99
C LYS A 96 -10.56 -0.50 4.09
N ALA A 97 -9.82 0.55 3.73
CA ALA A 97 -8.59 0.43 2.95
C ALA A 97 -7.53 -0.39 3.70
N LYS A 98 -7.31 -0.10 4.99
CA LYS A 98 -6.41 -0.86 5.85
C LYS A 98 -6.83 -2.33 5.95
N ALA A 99 -8.12 -2.60 6.10
CA ALA A 99 -8.64 -3.97 6.13
C ALA A 99 -8.47 -4.69 4.79
N HIS A 100 -8.66 -3.99 3.67
CA HIS A 100 -8.50 -4.54 2.34
C HIS A 100 -7.06 -4.96 2.05
N ILE A 101 -6.08 -4.14 2.42
CA ILE A 101 -4.65 -4.48 2.31
C ILE A 101 -4.36 -5.78 3.07
N LYS A 102 -4.78 -5.87 4.34
CA LYS A 102 -4.60 -7.09 5.15
C LYS A 102 -5.22 -8.33 4.52
N LYS A 103 -6.42 -8.19 3.94
CA LYS A 103 -7.12 -9.28 3.26
C LYS A 103 -6.34 -9.77 2.04
N LEU A 104 -5.79 -8.84 1.25
CA LEU A 104 -4.98 -9.18 0.07
C LEU A 104 -3.70 -9.91 0.47
N GLU A 105 -2.98 -9.40 1.48
CA GLU A 105 -1.77 -10.05 2.02
C GLU A 105 -2.05 -11.46 2.54
N GLU A 106 -3.21 -11.69 3.16
CA GLU A 106 -3.61 -13.01 3.62
C GLU A 106 -3.99 -13.95 2.46
N ALA A 107 -4.71 -13.44 1.46
CA ALA A 107 -5.05 -14.21 0.27
C ALA A 107 -3.79 -14.64 -0.50
N GLU A 108 -2.82 -13.73 -0.65
CA GLU A 108 -1.52 -14.01 -1.26
C GLU A 108 -0.79 -15.13 -0.51
N ARG A 109 -0.68 -15.03 0.82
CA ARG A 109 -0.04 -16.07 1.65
C ARG A 109 -0.71 -17.43 1.51
N ARG A 110 -2.05 -17.47 1.50
CA ARG A 110 -2.81 -18.72 1.31
C ARG A 110 -2.58 -19.30 -0.08
N SER A 111 -2.59 -18.46 -1.12
CA SER A 111 -2.34 -18.89 -2.50
C SER A 111 -0.93 -19.44 -2.66
N GLN A 112 0.07 -18.81 -2.05
CA GLN A 112 1.45 -19.28 -2.06
C GLN A 112 1.57 -20.67 -1.40
N HIS A 113 0.95 -20.85 -0.24
CA HIS A 113 0.93 -22.14 0.43
C HIS A 113 0.24 -23.24 -0.41
N GLN A 114 -0.86 -22.89 -1.08
CA GLN A 114 -1.54 -23.82 -2.00
C GLN A 114 -0.65 -24.20 -3.18
N LEU A 115 0.05 -23.24 -3.78
CA LEU A 115 0.99 -23.51 -4.86
C LEU A 115 2.09 -24.49 -4.41
N GLU A 116 2.71 -24.26 -3.24
CA GLU A 116 3.72 -25.17 -2.70
C GLU A 116 3.20 -26.60 -2.49
N ASN A 117 1.98 -26.74 -1.99
CA ASN A 117 1.36 -28.05 -1.77
C ASN A 117 1.11 -28.77 -3.09
N LEU A 118 0.56 -28.08 -4.08
CA LEU A 118 0.34 -28.61 -5.42
C LEU A 118 1.65 -28.99 -6.10
N GLU A 119 2.71 -28.23 -5.92
CA GLU A 119 4.04 -28.59 -6.43
C GLU A 119 4.61 -29.85 -5.76
N ARG A 120 4.42 -30.01 -4.44
CA ARG A 120 4.81 -31.24 -3.72
C ARG A 120 4.04 -32.44 -4.25
N GLU A 121 2.73 -32.30 -4.46
CA GLU A 121 1.87 -33.33 -5.02
C GLU A 121 2.26 -33.67 -6.46
N GLN A 122 2.48 -32.66 -7.31
CA GLN A 122 2.95 -32.85 -8.68
C GLN A 122 4.27 -33.63 -8.70
N ARG A 123 5.24 -33.28 -7.85
CA ARG A 123 6.51 -34.02 -7.73
C ARG A 123 6.30 -35.45 -7.27
N PHE A 124 5.39 -35.69 -6.32
CA PHE A 124 5.05 -37.03 -5.86
C PHE A 124 4.43 -37.88 -6.97
N LEU A 125 3.42 -37.34 -7.67
CA LEU A 125 2.73 -38.03 -8.77
C LEU A 125 3.67 -38.32 -9.94
N LYS A 126 4.57 -37.39 -10.30
CA LYS A 126 5.60 -37.63 -11.33
C LYS A 126 6.49 -38.83 -10.98
N ARG A 127 7.03 -38.90 -9.76
CA ARG A 127 7.81 -40.06 -9.31
C ARG A 127 6.98 -41.35 -9.30
N ARG A 128 5.69 -41.28 -8.94
CA ARG A 128 4.80 -42.45 -8.94
C ARG A 128 4.55 -42.94 -10.37
N LEU A 129 4.35 -42.02 -11.31
CA LEU A 129 4.24 -42.33 -12.74
C LEU A 129 5.53 -42.97 -13.26
N GLU A 130 6.70 -42.42 -12.97
CA GLU A 130 7.99 -43.00 -13.36
C GLU A 130 8.17 -44.44 -12.83
N GLN A 131 7.74 -44.72 -11.60
CA GLN A 131 7.77 -46.07 -11.03
C GLN A 131 6.82 -47.05 -11.74
N LEU A 132 5.61 -46.59 -12.10
CA LEU A 132 4.60 -47.39 -12.79
C LEU A 132 4.92 -47.57 -14.29
N GLN A 133 5.57 -46.59 -14.89
CA GLN A 133 6.08 -46.59 -16.27
C GLN A 133 7.49 -47.22 -16.38
N GLY A 134 7.97 -47.89 -15.32
CA GLY A 134 9.22 -48.66 -15.34
C GLY A 134 9.34 -49.55 -16.59
N PRO A 135 10.55 -50.01 -16.95
CA PRO A 135 11.22 -50.05 -18.28
C PRO A 135 10.51 -50.73 -19.47
N GLN A 136 9.19 -50.76 -19.54
CA GLN A 136 8.42 -51.35 -20.64
C GLN A 136 8.43 -50.52 -21.93
N GLU A 137 8.82 -49.24 -21.87
CA GLU A 137 9.00 -48.43 -23.08
C GLU A 137 10.42 -48.54 -23.66
N ILE A 138 11.41 -48.92 -22.86
CA ILE A 138 12.80 -49.07 -23.32
C ILE A 138 13.03 -50.47 -23.94
N GLU A 139 12.28 -51.50 -23.52
CA GLU A 139 12.37 -52.84 -24.10
C GLU A 139 11.68 -53.01 -25.46
N ARG A 140 10.82 -52.07 -25.89
CA ARG A 140 10.13 -52.16 -27.20
C ARG A 140 11.00 -51.74 -28.39
N ILE A 141 12.19 -51.16 -28.17
CA ILE A 141 13.08 -50.74 -29.26
C ILE A 141 14.06 -51.86 -29.67
N ARG A 142 14.04 -53.03 -29.01
CA ARG A 142 14.84 -54.20 -29.38
C ARG A 142 14.00 -55.47 -29.45
N MET A 143 13.12 -55.53 -30.43
CA MET A 143 12.65 -56.82 -30.92
C MET A 143 12.41 -56.76 -32.42
N ASP A 144 13.51 -56.86 -33.15
CA ASP A 144 13.59 -57.42 -34.49
C ASP A 144 12.97 -58.83 -34.50
N SER A 145 11.64 -58.87 -34.56
CA SER A 145 10.89 -60.07 -34.93
C SER A 145 10.32 -59.86 -36.33
N ILE A 146 11.09 -60.36 -37.28
CA ILE A 146 10.66 -60.74 -38.60
C ILE A 146 9.52 -61.74 -38.41
N GLY A 147 8.28 -61.41 -38.83
CA GLY A 147 7.24 -62.44 -38.83
C GLY A 147 5.81 -61.95 -39.00
N SER A 148 5.35 -62.03 -40.24
CA SER A 148 3.98 -62.38 -40.66
C SER A 148 3.03 -61.23 -41.00
N THR A 149 2.97 -60.99 -42.31
CA THR A 149 1.71 -60.72 -43.01
C THR A 149 0.74 -61.89 -42.77
N ILE A 150 -0.40 -61.64 -42.13
CA ILE A 150 -1.60 -62.41 -42.43
C ILE A 150 -2.81 -61.50 -42.45
N SER A 151 -3.35 -61.41 -43.66
CA SER A 151 -4.67 -60.92 -44.01
C SER A 151 -5.75 -61.69 -43.26
N SER A 152 -6.74 -60.99 -42.73
CA SER A 152 -8.13 -61.46 -42.81
C SER A 152 -9.06 -60.28 -42.96
N ASP A 153 -9.51 -60.17 -44.19
CA ASP A 153 -10.78 -59.64 -44.68
C ASP A 153 -11.98 -60.05 -43.79
N ARG A 154 -13.05 -59.22 -43.83
CA ARG A 154 -14.44 -59.44 -43.36
C ARG A 154 -14.72 -59.22 -41.86
N SER A 155 -15.78 -58.55 -41.41
CA SER A 155 -17.09 -58.32 -42.02
C SER A 155 -17.73 -56.99 -41.58
N ASP A 156 -18.40 -56.40 -42.57
CA ASP A 156 -19.53 -55.49 -42.49
C ASP A 156 -20.67 -56.05 -41.61
N SER A 157 -21.27 -55.22 -40.76
CA SER A 157 -22.71 -55.23 -40.48
C SER A 157 -23.10 -53.99 -39.68
N GLU A 158 -23.81 -53.11 -40.36
CA GLU A 158 -24.68 -52.09 -39.79
C GLU A 158 -25.66 -52.68 -38.76
N ARG A 159 -25.88 -51.99 -37.63
CA ARG A 159 -27.21 -51.52 -37.19
C ARG A 159 -27.14 -50.54 -36.02
#